data_AF-A0A9D6QUS1-F1
#
_entry.id   AF-A0A9D6QUS1-F1
#
_cell.length_a   1.000
_cell.length_b   1.000
_cell.length_c   1.000
_cell.angle_alpha   90.00
_cell.angle_beta   90.00
_cell.angle_gamma   90.00
#
_symmetry.space_group_name_H-M   'P 1'
#
loop_
_entity.id
_entity.type
_entity.pdbx_description
1 polymer ?
#
loop_
_entity_poly.entity_id
_entity_poly.type
_entity_poly.pdbx_seq_one_letter_code
_entity_poly.pdbx_strand_id
1 'polypeptide(L)' 'MRAFELLGFHIVREGNHIVMQREGPKGDRTTLTLPNHPRIKASTLRGACSQAGLLRNEFLKAYQQ' A
#
# COMPACT_ATOMS: atom_id res chain seq x y z
N MET A 1 4.73 5.29 4.07
CA MET A 1 3.85 4.27 4.69
C MET A 1 2.53 4.86 5.16
N ARG A 2 2.52 6.02 5.84
CA ARG A 2 1.32 6.70 6.35
C ARG A 2 0.10 6.73 5.40
N ALA A 3 0.31 7.05 4.12
CA ALA A 3 -0.78 7.07 3.13
C ALA A 3 -1.53 5.72 3.02
N PHE A 4 -0.82 4.60 3.11
CA PHE A 4 -1.45 3.28 3.08
C PHE A 4 -2.19 2.95 4.38
N GLU A 5 -1.65 3.39 5.52
CA GLU A 5 -2.35 3.28 6.82
C GLU A 5 -3.69 4.02 6.82
N LEU A 6 -3.71 5.23 6.26
CA LEU A 6 -4.95 6.01 6.09
C LEU A 6 -5.96 5.32 5.17
N LEU A 7 -5.49 4.46 4.26
CA LEU A 7 -6.32 3.63 3.38
C LEU A 7 -6.69 2.28 4.01
N GLY A 8 -6.43 2.10 5.31
CA GLY A 8 -6.79 0.91 6.08
C GLY A 8 -5.79 -0.25 5.99
N PHE A 9 -4.61 -0.04 5.40
CA PHE A 9 -3.56 -1.05 5.41
C PHE A 9 -2.78 -1.03 6.72
N HIS A 10 -2.41 -2.19 7.23
CA HIS A 10 -1.50 -2.35 8.36
C HIS A 10 -0.32 -3.22 7.95
N ILE A 11 0.83 -3.02 8.57
CA ILE A 11 2.02 -3.81 8.29
C ILE A 11 1.86 -5.21 8.90
N VAL A 12 2.10 -6.24 8.10
CA VAL A 12 2.08 -7.64 8.55
C VAL A 12 3.46 -8.30 8.51
N ARG A 13 4.40 -7.72 7.77
CA ARG A 13 5.80 -8.16 7.72
C ARG A 13 6.72 -7.02 7.31
N GLU A 14 7.84 -6.90 8.02
CA GLU A 14 8.95 -6.03 7.66
C GLU A 14 10.25 -6.83 7.49
N GLY A 15 11.06 -6.42 6.52
CA GLY A 15 12.34 -7.03 6.16
C GLY A 15 12.90 -6.30 4.95
N ASN A 16 13.52 -7.00 4.00
CA ASN A 16 13.94 -6.38 2.72
C ASN A 16 12.75 -5.83 1.92
N HIS A 17 11.55 -6.37 2.14
CA HIS A 17 10.29 -5.85 1.64
C HIS A 17 9.35 -5.64 2.83
N ILE A 18 8.49 -4.62 2.70
CA ILE A 18 7.38 -4.39 3.62
C ILE A 18 6.12 -4.95 2.97
N VAL A 19 5.41 -5.79 3.72
CA VAL A 19 4.11 -6.33 3.33
C VAL A 19 3.05 -5.70 4.21
N MET A 20 2.03 -5.11 3.59
CA MET A 20 0.88 -4.53 4.25
C MET A 20 -0.40 -5.24 3.81
N GLN A 21 -1.41 -5.26 4.68
CA GLN A 21 -2.69 -5.88 4.40
C GLN A 21 -3.84 -4.95 4.81
N ARG A 22 -4.94 -4.95 4.05
CA ARG A 22 -6.23 -4.40 4.48
C ARG A 22 -7.32 -5.46 4.40
N GLU A 23 -8.28 -5.40 5.31
CA GLU A 23 -9.47 -6.24 5.28
C GLU A 23 -10.62 -5.47 4.61
N GLY A 24 -11.27 -6.11 3.65
CA GLY A 24 -12.45 -5.59 2.97
C GLY A 24 -13.74 -5.89 3.74
N PRO A 25 -14.85 -5.22 3.39
CA PRO A 25 -16.12 -5.34 4.12
C PRO A 25 -16.72 -6.75 4.14
N LYS A 26 -16.31 -7.63 3.21
CA LYS A 26 -16.78 -9.01 3.09
C LYS A 26 -15.78 -10.03 3.62
N GLY A 27 -14.76 -9.59 4.35
CA GLY A 27 -13.69 -10.45 4.87
C GLY A 27 -12.63 -10.82 3.83
N ASP A 28 -12.68 -10.23 2.63
CA ASP A 28 -11.60 -10.34 1.65
C ASP A 28 -10.34 -9.61 2.15
N ARG A 29 -9.17 -10.11 1.77
CA ARG A 29 -7.88 -9.57 2.20
C ARG A 29 -7.12 -9.07 0.99
N THR A 30 -6.76 -7.79 1.01
CA THR A 30 -5.89 -7.19 -0.01
C THR A 30 -4.50 -7.03 0.55
N THR A 31 -3.50 -7.55 -0.16
CA THR A 31 -2.09 -7.43 0.21
C THR A 31 -1.37 -6.43 -0.69
N LEU A 32 -0.45 -5.68 -0.12
CA LEU A 32 0.41 -4.72 -0.81
C LEU A 32 1.86 -4.94 -0.39
N THR A 33 2.76 -5.11 -1.36
CA THR A 33 4.19 -5.35 -1.11
C THR A 33 5.03 -4.22 -1.69
N LEU A 34 5.94 -3.67 -0.89
CA LEU A 34 6.87 -2.61 -1.29
C LEU A 34 8.30 -3.00 -0.92
N PRO A 35 9.32 -2.59 -1.69
CA PRO A 35 10.70 -2.69 -1.20
C PRO A 35 10.88 -1.80 0.04
N ASN A 36 11.63 -2.27 1.02
CA ASN A 36 11.91 -1.51 2.24
C ASN A 36 13.06 -0.52 2.03
N HIS A 37 12.86 0.44 1.14
CA HIS A 37 13.84 1.45 0.78
C HIS A 37 13.33 2.85 1.13
N PRO A 38 14.20 3.82 1.49
CA PRO A 38 13.80 5.18 1.83
C PRO A 38 13.02 5.91 0.73
N ARG A 39 13.23 5.52 -0.53
CA ARG A 39 12.51 6.07 -1.70
C ARG A 39 12.05 4.93 -2.59
N ILE A 40 10.78 4.96 -2.94
CA ILE A 40 10.14 4.03 -3.88
C ILE A 40 10.02 4.71 -5.24
N LYS A 41 10.47 4.04 -6.29
CA LYS A 41 10.31 4.55 -7.66
C LYS A 41 8.81 4.61 -8.01
N ALA A 42 8.43 5.62 -8.80
CA ALA A 42 7.03 5.83 -9.18
C ALA A 42 6.41 4.62 -9.91
N SER A 43 7.20 3.90 -10.72
CA SER A 43 6.76 2.66 -11.40
C SER A 43 6.47 1.54 -10.42
N THR A 44 7.35 1.31 -9.44
CA THR A 44 7.15 0.32 -8.37
C THR A 44 5.93 0.64 -7.52
N LEU A 45 5.79 1.91 -7.11
CA LEU A 45 4.63 2.37 -6.34
C LEU A 45 3.32 2.17 -7.12
N ARG A 46 3.32 2.54 -8.41
CA ARG A 46 2.16 2.32 -9.29
C ARG A 46 1.81 0.84 -9.41
N GLY A 47 2.81 -0.01 -9.63
CA GLY A 47 2.63 -1.46 -9.71
C GLY A 47 2.01 -2.04 -8.44
N ALA A 48 2.52 -1.67 -7.28
CA ALA A 48 1.99 -2.09 -5.99
C ALA A 48 0.54 -1.62 -5.77
N CYS A 49 0.22 -0.36 -6.08
CA CYS A 49 -1.15 0.16 -6.00
C CYS A 49 -2.09 -0.58 -6.96
N SER A 50 -1.67 -0.82 -8.21
CA SER A 50 -2.46 -1.58 -9.19
C SER A 50 -2.74 -3.00 -8.73
N GLN A 51 -1.74 -3.70 -8.18
CA GLN A 51 -1.91 -5.06 -7.64
C GLN A 51 -2.86 -5.08 -6.43
N ALA A 52 -2.85 -4.04 -5.61
CA ALA A 52 -3.75 -3.89 -4.46
C ALA A 52 -5.14 -3.32 -4.83
N GLY A 53 -5.43 -3.12 -6.13
CA GLY A 53 -6.70 -2.54 -6.59
C GLY A 53 -6.92 -1.10 -6.10
N LEU A 54 -5.85 -0.35 -5.82
CA LEU A 54 -5.91 1.03 -5.38
C LEU A 54 -5.90 1.98 -6.58
N LEU A 55 -6.89 2.88 -6.65
CA LEU A 55 -6.89 3.92 -7.65
C LEU A 55 -5.82 4.98 -7.32
N ARG A 56 -5.14 5.48 -8.36
CA ARG A 56 -4.10 6.52 -8.22
C ARG A 56 -4.58 7.72 -7.40
N ASN A 57 -5.80 8.18 -7.67
CA ASN A 57 -6.35 9.38 -7.03
C ASN A 57 -6.67 9.13 -5.54
N GLU A 58 -7.07 7.92 -5.16
CA GLU A 58 -7.26 7.57 -3.75
C GLU A 58 -5.93 7.60 -3.00
N PHE A 59 -4.88 7.02 -3.59
CA PHE A 59 -3.55 7.07 -3.01
C PHE A 59 -3.04 8.52 -2.84
N LEU A 60 -3.19 9.36 -3.87
CA LEU A 60 -2.72 10.75 -3.79
C LEU A 60 -3.47 11.57 -2.74
N LYS A 61 -4.79 11.37 -2.61
CA LYS A 61 -5.58 12.03 -1.56
C LYS A 61 -5.09 11.64 -0.16
N ALA A 62 -4.78 10.36 0.06
CA ALA A 62 -4.22 9.91 1.34
C ALA A 62 -2.78 10.38 1.56
N TYR A 63 -1.99 10.51 0.49
CA TYR A 63 -0.60 10.96 0.56
C TYR A 63 -0.45 12.46 0.83
N GLN A 64 -1.43 13.26 0.45
CA GLN A 64 -1.43 14.72 0.63
C GLN A 64 -2.01 15.18 1.97
N GLN A 65 -2.46 14.25 2.82
CA GLN A 65 -2.82 14.51 4.21
C GLN A 65 -1.59 14.46 5.11
#